data_AF-A0A2J7R741-F1
#
_entry.id   AF-A0A2J7R741-F1
#
_cell.length_a   1.000
_cell.length_b   1.000
_cell.length_c   1.000
_cell.angle_alpha   90.00
_cell.angle_beta   90.00
_cell.angle_gamma   90.00
#
_symmetry.space_group_name_H-M   'P 1'
#
loop_
_entity.id
_entity.type
_entity.pdbx_description
1 polymer ?
#
loop_
_entity_poly.entity_id
_entity_poly.type
_entity_poly.pdbx_seq_one_letter_code
_entity_poly.pdbx_strand_id
1 'polypeptide(L)'
;MISGAATCFYGFVGFDCVATTGEEAKNPQKAIPIAIVASLTIIFLAYFGVSAVLTLMVPYYLQDEDGPIPKAFEYVGWPAAKWIVSIGAIFGLLTSLFGALFPLPRIIYAMSSDGVIFRFLGKVNPRFQTPVVGTLIAGILTAFMTLIFDLKELVDMMSIGTLMAYSIVAACVLLLRYQRSDVDEDLDHSTQDSLWKNIKEILIQIFNFRRLKSPTTLSGGIVAWEVLIFFLGSLALTACIVHAEEPLSNSEPLAIFGVVFFSVCLLLIMVSIGLQSPSKKELSFKVPLVPVLPGLSVVVNVYLMMMLSVETWIRFGVWMAIGFIIYFGYGIWQEWRLLRFISEENRRAAREINDLFSISKSVPTVLK
;
A
#
# COMPACT_ATOMS: atom_id res chain seq x y z
N MET A 1 -25.56 2.36 8.13
CA MET A 1 -24.85 3.51 7.50
C MET A 1 -23.37 3.23 7.31
N ILE A 2 -22.63 2.82 8.34
CA ILE A 2 -21.16 2.68 8.27
C ILE A 2 -20.69 1.58 7.30
N SER A 3 -21.36 0.42 7.27
CA SER A 3 -21.04 -0.64 6.31
C SER A 3 -21.13 -0.15 4.84
N GLY A 4 -22.07 0.73 4.52
CA GLY A 4 -22.17 1.34 3.19
C GLY A 4 -20.97 2.24 2.84
N ALA A 5 -20.33 2.88 3.82
CA ALA A 5 -19.13 3.69 3.59
C ALA A 5 -17.94 2.83 3.14
N ALA A 6 -17.84 1.59 3.65
CA ALA A 6 -16.80 0.65 3.22
C ALA A 6 -16.98 0.21 1.76
N THR A 7 -18.21 -0.03 1.31
CA THR A 7 -18.47 -0.33 -0.12
C THR A 7 -18.26 0.91 -1.00
N CYS A 8 -18.65 2.11 -0.53
CA CYS A 8 -18.43 3.36 -1.26
C CYS A 8 -16.95 3.75 -1.40
N PHE A 9 -16.06 3.20 -0.56
CA PHE A 9 -14.61 3.40 -0.69
C PHE A 9 -14.09 3.03 -2.08
N TYR A 10 -14.67 2.00 -2.70
CA TYR A 10 -14.34 1.57 -4.06
C TYR A 10 -14.37 2.72 -5.07
N GLY A 11 -15.31 3.66 -4.95
CA GLY A 11 -15.41 4.80 -5.85
C GLY A 11 -14.18 5.74 -5.79
N PHE A 12 -13.44 5.74 -4.69
CA PHE A 12 -12.24 6.58 -4.52
C PHE A 12 -10.94 5.87 -4.93
N VAL A 13 -10.99 4.59 -5.31
CA VAL A 13 -9.83 3.83 -5.75
C VAL A 13 -9.38 4.30 -7.13
N GLY A 14 -8.06 4.45 -7.34
CA GLY A 14 -7.45 4.81 -8.63
C GLY A 14 -6.60 6.08 -8.62
N PHE A 15 -6.52 6.82 -7.51
CA PHE A 15 -5.61 7.97 -7.40
C PHE A 15 -4.13 7.57 -7.41
N ASP A 16 -3.82 6.33 -7.02
CA ASP A 16 -2.50 5.70 -7.04
C ASP A 16 -1.95 5.51 -8.47
N CYS A 17 -2.82 5.37 -9.47
CA CYS A 17 -2.43 5.38 -10.87
C CYS A 17 -1.65 6.66 -11.27
N VAL A 18 -1.95 7.80 -10.64
CA VAL A 18 -1.23 9.07 -10.87
C VAL A 18 0.23 8.98 -10.42
N ALA A 19 0.52 8.23 -9.36
CA ALA A 19 1.89 8.02 -8.90
C ALA A 19 2.66 7.08 -9.84
N THR A 20 2.00 6.08 -10.41
CA THR A 20 2.60 5.12 -11.36
C THR A 20 3.05 5.78 -12.67
N THR A 21 2.47 6.92 -13.03
CA THR A 21 2.87 7.71 -14.22
C THR A 21 3.88 8.81 -13.90
N GLY A 22 4.45 8.81 -12.68
CA GLY A 22 5.39 9.82 -12.23
C GLY A 22 6.63 9.98 -13.11
N GLU A 23 7.07 8.91 -13.78
CA GLU A 23 8.22 8.94 -14.70
C GLU A 23 7.96 9.82 -15.94
N GLU A 24 6.69 10.01 -16.31
CA GLU A 24 6.27 10.84 -17.45
C GLU A 24 5.89 12.27 -17.04
N ALA A 25 5.77 12.52 -15.72
CA ALA A 25 5.35 13.81 -15.20
C ALA A 25 6.50 14.82 -15.22
N LYS A 26 6.23 16.02 -15.74
CA LYS A 26 7.16 17.15 -15.63
C LYS A 26 7.21 17.64 -14.18
N ASN A 27 8.38 17.57 -13.55
CA ASN A 27 8.59 17.91 -12.13
C ASN A 27 7.71 17.07 -11.18
N PRO A 28 7.96 15.74 -11.11
CA PRO A 28 7.09 14.79 -10.42
C PRO A 28 6.93 15.10 -8.92
N GLN A 29 7.95 15.66 -8.28
CA GLN A 29 7.94 16.00 -6.84
C GLN A 29 6.84 17.01 -6.48
N LYS A 30 6.44 17.87 -7.41
CA LYS A 30 5.34 18.83 -7.20
C LYS A 30 4.07 18.43 -7.93
N ALA A 31 4.18 17.93 -9.17
CA ALA A 31 3.03 17.64 -10.00
C ALA A 31 2.17 16.50 -9.44
N ILE A 32 2.78 15.40 -8.98
CA ILE A 32 2.07 14.22 -8.46
C ILE A 32 1.21 14.56 -7.22
N PRO A 33 1.75 15.17 -6.15
CA PRO A 33 0.92 15.49 -4.98
C PRO A 33 -0.22 16.46 -5.30
N ILE A 34 0.02 17.46 -6.15
CA ILE A 34 -1.03 18.41 -6.56
C ILE A 34 -2.13 17.69 -7.35
N ALA A 35 -1.75 16.81 -8.29
CA ALA A 35 -2.68 16.06 -9.09
C ALA A 35 -3.56 15.13 -8.24
N ILE A 36 -2.99 14.42 -7.26
CA ILE A 36 -3.73 13.55 -6.34
C ILE A 36 -4.75 14.35 -5.51
N VAL A 37 -4.33 15.45 -4.89
CA VAL A 37 -5.24 16.26 -4.04
C VAL A 37 -6.33 16.92 -4.88
N ALA A 38 -5.97 17.46 -6.04
CA ALA A 38 -6.94 18.10 -6.94
C ALA A 38 -7.97 17.09 -7.47
N SER A 39 -7.53 15.91 -7.94
CA SER A 39 -8.44 14.88 -8.45
C SER A 39 -9.36 14.35 -7.36
N LEU A 40 -8.84 14.04 -6.17
CA LEU A 40 -9.65 13.57 -5.04
C LEU A 40 -10.68 14.61 -4.59
N THR A 41 -10.30 15.90 -4.58
CA THR A 41 -11.24 16.99 -4.22
C THR A 41 -12.37 17.11 -5.24
N ILE A 42 -12.06 17.05 -6.53
CA ILE A 42 -13.07 17.11 -7.60
C ILE A 42 -14.00 15.90 -7.51
N ILE A 43 -13.45 14.70 -7.34
CA ILE A 43 -14.22 13.45 -7.20
C ILE A 43 -15.13 13.52 -5.97
N PHE A 44 -14.61 13.96 -4.82
CA PHE A 44 -15.39 14.12 -3.61
C PHE A 44 -16.60 15.04 -3.82
N LEU A 45 -16.40 16.22 -4.42
CA LEU A 45 -17.48 17.16 -4.69
C LEU A 45 -18.49 16.58 -5.69
N ALA A 46 -18.02 15.88 -6.72
CA ALA A 46 -18.89 15.24 -7.69
C ALA A 46 -19.74 14.12 -7.07
N TYR A 47 -19.14 13.23 -6.28
CA TYR A 47 -19.85 12.13 -5.61
C TYR A 47 -20.82 12.62 -4.55
N PHE A 48 -20.40 13.59 -3.75
CA PHE A 48 -21.30 14.26 -2.80
C PHE A 48 -22.49 14.89 -3.52
N GLY A 49 -22.24 15.62 -4.61
CA GLY A 49 -23.27 16.25 -5.42
C GLY A 49 -24.24 15.23 -6.04
N VAL A 50 -23.72 14.17 -6.66
CA VAL A 50 -24.54 13.11 -7.26
C VAL A 50 -25.37 12.39 -6.19
N SER A 51 -24.78 12.03 -5.05
CA SER A 51 -25.49 11.38 -3.96
C SER A 51 -26.61 12.27 -3.38
N ALA A 52 -26.34 13.55 -3.17
CA ALA A 52 -27.32 14.52 -2.69
C ALA A 52 -28.47 14.71 -3.69
N VAL A 53 -28.17 14.90 -4.99
CA VAL A 53 -29.20 15.08 -6.02
C VAL A 53 -30.04 13.82 -6.17
N LEU A 54 -29.42 12.63 -6.22
CA LEU A 54 -30.13 11.37 -6.40
C LEU A 54 -31.10 11.10 -5.24
N THR A 55 -30.67 11.31 -4.00
CA THR A 55 -31.51 11.13 -2.81
C THR A 55 -32.63 12.16 -2.68
N LEU A 56 -32.45 13.36 -3.26
CA LEU A 56 -33.51 14.37 -3.38
C LEU A 56 -34.50 14.06 -4.52
N MET A 57 -34.05 13.40 -5.60
CA MET A 57 -34.90 13.03 -6.73
C MET A 57 -35.77 11.80 -6.43
N VAL A 58 -35.19 10.78 -5.80
CA VAL A 58 -35.86 9.49 -5.56
C VAL A 58 -35.60 9.04 -4.11
N PRO A 59 -36.65 8.70 -3.34
CA PRO A 59 -36.48 8.17 -1.99
C PRO A 59 -35.55 6.94 -1.98
N TYR A 60 -34.67 6.86 -0.97
CA TYR A 60 -33.60 5.85 -0.92
C TYR A 60 -34.08 4.40 -1.04
N TYR A 61 -35.30 4.10 -0.59
CA TYR A 61 -35.90 2.76 -0.63
C TYR A 61 -36.51 2.38 -2.00
N LEU A 62 -36.54 3.31 -2.96
CA LEU A 62 -37.02 3.08 -4.34
C LEU A 62 -35.88 3.13 -5.37
N GLN A 63 -34.64 3.33 -4.92
CA GLN A 63 -33.50 3.38 -5.82
C GLN A 63 -33.18 1.98 -6.34
N ASP A 64 -32.95 1.89 -7.64
CA ASP A 64 -32.57 0.67 -8.33
C ASP A 64 -31.10 0.34 -8.08
N GLU A 65 -30.77 -0.92 -7.82
CA GLU A 65 -29.40 -1.35 -7.48
C GLU A 65 -28.47 -1.36 -8.71
N ASP A 66 -28.98 -1.69 -9.89
CA ASP A 66 -28.19 -1.87 -11.11
C ASP A 66 -27.97 -0.56 -11.88
N GLY A 67 -28.95 0.35 -11.82
CA GLY A 67 -28.94 1.58 -12.60
C GLY A 67 -29.63 2.76 -11.91
N PRO A 68 -29.15 3.21 -10.73
CA PRO A 68 -29.87 4.19 -9.93
C PRO A 68 -30.09 5.53 -10.65
N ILE A 69 -29.08 6.02 -11.39
CA ILE A 69 -29.16 7.34 -12.06
C ILE A 69 -30.09 7.32 -13.28
N PRO A 70 -29.93 6.40 -14.27
CA PRO A 70 -30.86 6.33 -15.40
C PRO A 70 -32.31 6.08 -14.98
N LYS A 71 -32.53 5.25 -13.95
CA LYS A 71 -33.85 4.97 -13.40
C LYS A 71 -34.45 6.14 -12.65
N ALA A 72 -33.64 6.96 -11.97
CA ALA A 72 -34.12 8.20 -11.37
C ALA A 72 -34.67 9.19 -12.41
N PHE A 73 -34.02 9.33 -13.57
CA PHE A 73 -34.55 10.18 -14.65
C PHE A 73 -35.80 9.60 -15.30
N GLU A 74 -35.94 8.27 -15.34
CA GLU A 74 -37.18 7.60 -15.74
C GLU A 74 -38.32 7.91 -14.77
N TYR A 75 -38.06 7.84 -13.46
CA TYR A 75 -39.03 8.14 -12.40
C TYR A 75 -39.53 9.59 -12.45
N VAL A 76 -38.64 10.55 -12.70
CA VAL A 76 -38.98 11.98 -12.83
C VAL A 76 -39.66 12.31 -14.17
N GLY A 77 -39.70 11.36 -15.12
CA GLY A 77 -40.33 11.54 -16.42
C GLY A 77 -39.47 12.31 -17.43
N TRP A 78 -38.14 12.25 -17.30
CA TRP A 78 -37.20 12.93 -18.20
C TRP A 78 -36.35 11.95 -19.05
N PRO A 79 -36.94 11.32 -20.07
CA PRO A 79 -36.30 10.24 -20.83
C PRO A 79 -35.09 10.69 -21.66
N ALA A 80 -35.03 11.96 -22.08
CA ALA A 80 -33.87 12.50 -22.78
C ALA A 80 -32.61 12.48 -21.89
N ALA A 81 -32.75 12.90 -20.63
CA ALA A 81 -31.66 12.86 -19.65
C ALA A 81 -31.21 11.43 -19.34
N LYS A 82 -32.16 10.48 -19.22
CA LYS A 82 -31.85 9.05 -19.09
C LYS A 82 -30.89 8.57 -20.18
N TRP A 83 -31.19 8.82 -21.45
CA TRP A 83 -30.34 8.37 -22.57
C TRP A 83 -28.97 9.05 -22.56
N ILE A 84 -28.91 10.36 -22.33
CA ILE A 84 -27.64 11.10 -22.26
C ILE A 84 -26.74 10.52 -21.16
N VAL A 85 -27.30 10.32 -19.96
CA VAL A 85 -26.54 9.79 -18.83
C VAL A 85 -26.14 8.34 -19.03
N SER A 86 -27.02 7.49 -19.58
CA SER A 86 -26.67 6.09 -19.89
C SER A 86 -25.53 5.99 -20.89
N ILE A 87 -25.56 6.78 -21.96
CA ILE A 87 -24.47 6.82 -22.95
C ILE A 87 -23.18 7.33 -22.28
N GLY A 88 -23.27 8.40 -21.49
CA GLY A 88 -22.15 8.93 -20.74
C GLY A 88 -21.54 7.91 -19.77
N ALA A 89 -22.37 7.12 -19.08
CA ALA A 89 -21.94 6.06 -18.17
C ALA A 89 -21.16 4.96 -18.91
N ILE A 90 -21.63 4.52 -20.09
CA ILE A 90 -20.92 3.52 -20.91
C ILE A 90 -19.54 4.04 -21.33
N PHE A 91 -19.45 5.28 -21.82
CA PHE A 91 -18.16 5.88 -22.17
C PHE A 91 -17.26 6.05 -20.94
N GLY A 92 -17.80 6.46 -19.80
CA GLY A 92 -17.06 6.58 -18.54
C GLY A 92 -16.50 5.25 -18.06
N LEU A 93 -17.28 4.17 -18.12
CA LEU A 93 -16.84 2.82 -17.78
C LEU A 93 -15.74 2.33 -18.72
N LEU A 94 -15.85 2.59 -20.02
CA LEU A 94 -14.79 2.28 -21.00
C LEU A 94 -13.50 3.05 -20.70
N THR A 95 -13.59 4.34 -20.38
CA THR A 95 -12.43 5.15 -19.97
C THR A 95 -11.80 4.60 -18.69
N SER A 96 -12.60 4.24 -17.70
CA SER A 96 -12.11 3.63 -16.45
C SER A 96 -11.39 2.30 -16.70
N LEU A 97 -11.91 1.46 -17.60
CA LEU A 97 -11.29 0.20 -17.98
C LEU A 97 -9.90 0.43 -18.61
N PHE A 98 -9.78 1.37 -19.55
CA PHE A 98 -8.48 1.74 -20.12
C PHE A 98 -7.53 2.31 -19.06
N GLY A 99 -8.05 3.09 -18.11
CA GLY A 99 -7.29 3.61 -16.98
C GLY A 99 -6.68 2.49 -16.12
N ALA A 100 -7.46 1.45 -15.80
CA ALA A 100 -6.98 0.30 -15.04
C ALA A 100 -5.99 -0.58 -15.83
N LEU A 101 -6.10 -0.64 -17.16
CA LEU A 101 -5.17 -1.38 -18.02
C LEU A 101 -3.83 -0.67 -18.23
N PHE A 102 -3.75 0.64 -17.98
CA PHE A 102 -2.53 1.41 -18.23
C PHE A 102 -1.34 1.00 -17.32
N PRO A 103 -1.50 0.81 -15.99
CA PRO A 103 -0.42 0.31 -15.13
C PRO A 103 -0.09 -1.17 -15.32
N LEU A 104 -1.06 -1.97 -15.77
CA LEU A 104 -0.99 -3.44 -15.75
C LEU A 104 0.29 -4.01 -16.43
N PRO A 105 0.68 -3.60 -17.66
CA PRO A 105 1.90 -4.10 -18.29
C PRO A 105 3.17 -3.74 -17.50
N ARG A 106 3.21 -2.55 -16.88
CA ARG A 106 4.37 -2.08 -16.11
C ARG A 106 4.55 -2.91 -14.85
N ILE A 107 3.46 -3.15 -14.13
CA ILE A 107 3.46 -3.95 -12.91
C ILE A 107 3.90 -5.39 -13.22
N ILE A 108 3.36 -6.01 -14.28
CA ILE A 108 3.77 -7.36 -14.70
C ILE A 108 5.25 -7.40 -15.09
N TYR A 109 5.72 -6.40 -15.86
CA TYR A 109 7.12 -6.32 -16.23
C TYR A 109 8.04 -6.20 -15.01
N ALA A 110 7.76 -5.26 -14.09
CA ALA A 110 8.55 -5.03 -12.88
C ALA A 110 8.56 -6.27 -11.96
N MET A 111 7.40 -6.87 -11.68
CA MET A 111 7.34 -8.08 -10.84
C MET A 111 8.09 -9.27 -11.47
N SER A 112 8.09 -9.36 -12.80
CA SER A 112 8.78 -10.41 -13.53
C SER A 112 10.30 -10.18 -13.60
N SER A 113 10.74 -8.92 -13.76
CA SER A 113 12.17 -8.55 -13.72
C SER A 113 12.77 -8.76 -12.33
N ASP A 114 12.01 -8.47 -11.28
CA ASP A 114 12.41 -8.69 -9.88
C ASP A 114 12.40 -10.18 -9.51
N GLY A 115 11.88 -11.04 -10.40
CA GLY A 115 11.81 -12.47 -10.19
C GLY A 115 10.70 -12.93 -9.25
N VAL A 116 9.84 -12.02 -8.79
CA VAL A 116 8.69 -12.32 -7.91
C VAL A 116 7.69 -13.23 -8.61
N ILE A 117 7.45 -13.02 -9.90
CA ILE A 117 6.61 -13.87 -10.76
C ILE A 117 7.41 -14.46 -11.93
N PHE A 118 6.82 -15.43 -12.64
CA PHE A 118 7.48 -16.12 -13.75
C PHE A 118 8.06 -15.17 -14.81
N ARG A 119 9.35 -15.34 -15.14
CA ARG A 119 10.10 -14.49 -16.09
C ARG A 119 9.50 -14.40 -17.50
N PHE A 120 8.74 -15.40 -17.94
CA PHE A 120 8.13 -15.37 -19.28
C PHE A 120 6.98 -14.35 -19.37
N LEU A 121 6.34 -14.01 -18.24
CA LEU A 121 5.23 -13.05 -18.20
C LEU A 121 5.70 -11.63 -18.53
N GLY A 122 6.92 -11.26 -18.11
CA GLY A 122 7.54 -9.97 -18.41
C GLY A 122 8.28 -9.89 -19.74
N LYS A 123 8.22 -10.93 -20.60
CA LYS A 123 8.95 -10.91 -21.88
C LYS A 123 8.39 -9.85 -22.82
N VAL A 124 9.19 -8.81 -23.08
CA VAL A 124 8.82 -7.68 -23.94
C VAL A 124 8.83 -8.10 -25.41
N ASN A 125 7.75 -7.79 -26.14
CA ASN A 125 7.66 -8.04 -27.57
C ASN A 125 8.43 -6.95 -28.36
N PRO A 126 9.31 -7.30 -29.32
CA PRO A 126 10.09 -6.33 -30.09
C PRO A 126 9.25 -5.32 -30.89
N ARG A 127 8.02 -5.68 -31.29
CA ARG A 127 7.15 -4.77 -32.05
C ARG A 127 6.36 -3.81 -31.17
N PHE A 128 5.78 -4.31 -30.08
CA PHE A 128 4.86 -3.55 -29.23
C PHE A 128 5.52 -2.91 -28.01
N GLN A 129 6.77 -3.28 -27.71
CA GLN A 129 7.53 -2.79 -26.55
C GLN A 129 6.79 -3.00 -25.21
N THR A 130 5.93 -4.03 -25.14
CA THR A 130 5.15 -4.40 -23.95
C THR A 130 5.15 -5.93 -23.72
N PRO A 131 4.92 -6.39 -22.48
CA PRO A 131 4.81 -7.80 -22.14
C PRO A 131 3.47 -8.43 -22.56
N VAL A 132 3.31 -8.66 -23.88
CA VAL A 132 2.04 -9.12 -24.49
C VAL A 132 1.48 -10.40 -23.84
N VAL A 133 2.34 -11.37 -23.56
CA VAL A 133 1.92 -12.66 -22.95
C VAL A 133 1.37 -12.44 -21.54
N GLY A 134 2.06 -11.65 -20.73
CA GLY A 134 1.62 -11.31 -19.39
C GLY A 134 0.28 -10.55 -19.39
N THR A 135 0.12 -9.58 -20.30
CA THR A 135 -1.13 -8.82 -20.43
C THR A 135 -2.29 -9.69 -20.90
N LEU A 136 -2.06 -10.63 -21.82
CA LEU A 136 -3.11 -11.53 -22.32
C LEU A 136 -3.57 -12.49 -21.22
N ILE A 137 -2.64 -13.08 -20.48
CA ILE A 137 -2.95 -13.98 -19.36
C ILE A 137 -3.73 -13.23 -18.27
N ALA A 138 -3.30 -12.02 -17.90
CA ALA A 138 -4.01 -11.20 -16.93
C ALA A 138 -5.43 -10.84 -17.40
N GLY A 139 -5.61 -10.52 -18.68
CA GLY A 139 -6.92 -10.25 -19.28
C GLY A 139 -7.85 -11.48 -19.25
N ILE A 140 -7.32 -12.66 -19.60
CA ILE A 140 -8.07 -13.93 -19.54
C ILE A 140 -8.47 -14.26 -18.09
N LEU A 141 -7.54 -14.09 -17.14
CA LEU A 141 -7.85 -14.29 -15.71
C LEU A 141 -8.92 -13.32 -15.23
N THR A 142 -8.85 -12.05 -15.64
CA THR A 142 -9.87 -11.04 -15.31
C THR A 142 -11.24 -11.42 -15.87
N ALA A 143 -11.30 -11.85 -17.14
CA ALA A 143 -12.53 -12.33 -17.76
C ALA A 143 -13.12 -13.54 -17.03
N PHE A 144 -12.27 -14.47 -16.60
CA PHE A 144 -12.70 -15.62 -15.79
C PHE A 144 -13.24 -15.18 -14.41
N MET A 145 -12.59 -14.23 -13.74
CA MET A 145 -13.10 -13.67 -12.48
C MET A 145 -14.49 -13.05 -12.65
N THR A 146 -14.71 -12.27 -13.71
CA THR A 146 -16.00 -11.63 -13.99
C THR A 146 -17.13 -12.61 -14.32
N LEU A 147 -16.81 -13.85 -14.69
CA LEU A 147 -17.80 -14.89 -14.96
C LEU A 147 -18.22 -15.66 -13.70
N ILE A 148 -17.39 -15.65 -12.66
CA ILE A 148 -17.59 -16.46 -11.44
C ILE A 148 -18.13 -15.62 -10.30
N PHE A 149 -17.73 -14.35 -10.22
CA PHE A 149 -18.01 -13.48 -9.09
C PHE A 149 -18.94 -12.33 -9.47
N ASP A 150 -19.87 -12.01 -8.58
CA ASP A 150 -20.75 -10.87 -8.73
C ASP A 150 -20.00 -9.55 -8.50
N LEU A 151 -20.56 -8.44 -9.02
CA LEU A 151 -19.96 -7.11 -8.90
C LEU A 151 -19.63 -6.74 -7.45
N LYS A 152 -20.57 -6.98 -6.52
CA LYS A 152 -20.38 -6.69 -5.10
C LYS A 152 -19.17 -7.42 -4.51
N GLU A 153 -19.02 -8.69 -4.85
CA GLU A 153 -17.94 -9.53 -4.35
C GLU A 153 -16.58 -9.07 -4.88
N LEU A 154 -16.51 -8.73 -6.18
CA LEU A 154 -15.31 -8.17 -6.80
C LEU A 154 -14.93 -6.81 -6.19
N VAL A 155 -15.92 -5.96 -5.91
CA VAL A 155 -15.73 -4.66 -5.27
C VAL A 155 -15.20 -4.81 -3.85
N ASP A 156 -15.77 -5.72 -3.06
CA ASP A 156 -15.32 -5.97 -1.68
C ASP A 156 -13.91 -6.56 -1.66
N MET A 157 -13.59 -7.48 -2.59
CA MET A 157 -12.25 -8.07 -2.74
C MET A 157 -11.20 -7.04 -3.17
N MET A 158 -11.55 -6.13 -4.08
CA MET A 158 -10.65 -5.02 -4.45
C MET A 158 -10.42 -4.10 -3.25
N SER A 159 -11.49 -3.73 -2.54
CA SER A 159 -11.45 -2.79 -1.42
C SER A 159 -10.57 -3.31 -0.28
N ILE A 160 -10.70 -4.58 0.13
CA ILE A 160 -9.83 -5.16 1.17
C ILE A 160 -8.36 -5.14 0.76
N GLY A 161 -8.06 -5.46 -0.50
CA GLY A 161 -6.69 -5.47 -1.03
C GLY A 161 -6.08 -4.06 -1.04
N THR A 162 -6.84 -3.07 -1.50
CA THR A 162 -6.40 -1.67 -1.55
C THR A 162 -6.23 -1.07 -0.15
N LEU A 163 -7.16 -1.32 0.79
CA LEU A 163 -7.06 -0.86 2.17
C LEU A 163 -5.83 -1.46 2.88
N MET A 164 -5.52 -2.74 2.61
CA MET A 164 -4.31 -3.38 3.12
C MET A 164 -3.06 -2.73 2.51
N ALA A 165 -3.02 -2.52 1.19
CA ALA A 165 -1.91 -1.86 0.52
C ALA A 165 -1.67 -0.45 1.07
N TYR A 166 -2.73 0.34 1.29
CA TYR A 166 -2.61 1.69 1.86
C TYR A 166 -2.14 1.67 3.31
N SER A 167 -2.53 0.66 4.10
CA SER A 167 -2.01 0.47 5.46
C SER A 167 -0.52 0.14 5.45
N ILE A 168 -0.07 -0.71 4.51
CA ILE A 168 1.36 -1.03 4.33
C ILE A 168 2.13 0.23 3.91
N VAL A 169 1.61 1.02 2.96
CA VAL A 169 2.24 2.28 2.53
C VAL A 169 2.34 3.26 3.70
N ALA A 170 1.30 3.41 4.52
CA ALA A 170 1.31 4.25 5.70
C ALA A 170 2.36 3.78 6.73
N ALA A 171 2.45 2.47 6.97
CA ALA A 171 3.50 1.88 7.81
C ALA A 171 4.89 2.15 7.23
N CYS A 172 5.10 1.98 5.93
CA CYS A 172 6.37 2.28 5.26
C CYS A 172 6.77 3.76 5.41
N VAL A 173 5.82 4.71 5.33
CA VAL A 173 6.10 6.13 5.56
C VAL A 173 6.59 6.37 6.98
N LEU A 174 6.01 5.70 7.99
CA LEU A 174 6.49 5.78 9.37
C LEU A 174 7.90 5.18 9.48
N LEU A 175 8.11 3.96 8.98
CA LEU A 175 9.41 3.29 9.07
C LEU A 175 10.53 4.08 8.38
N LEU A 176 10.33 4.51 7.13
CA LEU A 176 11.32 5.24 6.35
C LEU A 176 11.64 6.62 6.93
N ARG A 177 10.73 7.22 7.69
CA ARG A 177 10.97 8.51 8.34
C ARG A 177 11.99 8.42 9.47
N TYR A 178 12.05 7.29 10.16
CA TYR A 178 12.88 7.10 11.36
C TYR A 178 13.99 6.05 11.19
N GLN A 179 14.05 5.38 10.04
CA GLN A 179 15.16 4.48 9.71
C GLN A 179 16.47 5.28 9.51
N ARG A 180 17.57 4.71 10.01
CA ARG A 180 18.92 5.26 9.88
C ARG A 180 19.32 5.33 8.40
N SER A 181 19.95 6.42 7.98
CA SER A 181 20.49 6.56 6.63
C SER A 181 21.96 6.14 6.61
N ASP A 182 22.47 5.64 5.48
CA ASP A 182 23.88 5.29 5.29
C ASP A 182 24.84 6.46 5.58
N VAL A 183 24.37 7.71 5.40
CA VAL A 183 25.10 8.95 5.77
C VAL A 183 25.36 9.07 7.28
N ASP A 184 24.52 8.44 8.12
CA ASP A 184 24.70 8.42 9.57
C ASP A 184 25.63 7.27 10.04
N GLU A 185 26.12 6.44 9.13
CA GLU A 185 26.99 5.28 9.40
C GLU A 185 28.44 5.71 9.63
N ASP A 186 28.93 6.73 8.90
CA ASP A 186 30.31 7.24 8.99
C ASP A 186 30.66 7.93 10.33
N LEU A 187 29.66 8.25 11.17
CA LEU A 187 29.85 9.08 12.38
C LEU A 187 30.00 8.31 13.69
N ASP A 188 29.72 7.00 13.75
CA ASP A 188 29.56 6.33 15.06
C ASP A 188 29.98 4.86 15.10
N HIS A 189 31.21 4.57 14.67
CA HIS A 189 31.81 3.22 14.75
C HIS A 189 32.10 2.72 16.19
N SER A 190 31.71 3.44 17.26
CA SER A 190 32.27 3.19 18.60
C SER A 190 31.32 2.68 19.70
N THR A 191 29.99 2.57 19.48
CA THR A 191 29.07 2.39 20.64
C THR A 191 27.90 1.41 20.46
N GLN A 192 27.98 0.41 19.56
CA GLN A 192 26.76 -0.26 19.07
C GLN A 192 26.36 -1.59 19.75
N ASP A 193 27.24 -2.30 20.46
CA ASP A 193 26.93 -3.67 20.96
C ASP A 193 26.45 -3.77 22.42
N SER A 194 26.50 -2.70 23.21
CA SER A 194 26.17 -2.76 24.65
C SER A 194 24.72 -2.38 25.00
N LEU A 195 24.00 -1.73 24.09
CA LEU A 195 22.72 -1.07 24.38
C LEU A 195 21.48 -1.97 24.38
N TRP A 196 21.48 -3.10 23.64
CA TRP A 196 20.31 -4.01 23.58
C TRP A 196 20.05 -4.77 24.89
N LYS A 197 20.96 -4.73 25.87
CA LYS A 197 20.88 -5.53 27.10
C LYS A 197 20.15 -4.83 28.26
N ASN A 198 19.89 -3.52 28.19
CA ASN A 198 19.29 -2.76 29.30
C ASN A 198 17.85 -2.31 29.01
N ILE A 199 16.86 -2.96 29.66
CA ILE A 199 15.43 -2.58 29.60
C ILE A 199 15.20 -1.11 29.98
N LYS A 200 15.96 -0.59 30.95
CA LYS A 200 15.90 0.83 31.34
C LYS A 200 16.27 1.78 30.19
N GLU A 201 17.25 1.40 29.37
CA GLU A 201 17.69 2.23 28.25
C GLU A 201 16.67 2.22 27.11
N ILE A 202 16.01 1.07 26.87
CA ILE A 202 14.89 0.95 25.95
C ILE A 202 13.73 1.87 26.39
N LEU A 203 13.33 1.83 27.66
CA LEU A 203 12.25 2.68 28.18
C LEU A 203 12.57 4.18 28.08
N ILE A 204 13.81 4.58 28.36
CA ILE A 204 14.26 5.98 28.23
C ILE A 204 14.27 6.41 26.76
N GLN A 205 14.57 5.50 25.85
CA GLN A 205 14.66 5.76 24.42
C GLN A 205 13.30 5.83 23.71
N ILE A 206 12.32 5.01 24.12
CA ILE A 206 10.92 5.08 23.63
C ILE A 206 10.38 6.52 23.72
N PHE A 207 10.58 7.17 24.87
CA PHE A 207 10.16 8.57 25.06
C PHE A 207 11.18 9.61 24.60
N ASN A 208 12.28 9.19 23.97
CA ASN A 208 13.41 10.02 23.54
C ASN A 208 13.84 11.07 24.60
N PHE A 209 13.86 10.68 25.89
CA PHE A 209 14.17 11.62 26.98
C PHE A 209 15.58 12.23 26.87
N ARG A 210 16.49 11.57 26.14
CA ARG A 210 17.87 12.04 25.90
C ARG A 210 17.98 13.04 24.73
N ARG A 211 16.88 13.36 24.02
CA ARG A 211 16.85 14.27 22.86
C ARG A 211 17.98 14.02 21.86
N LEU A 212 18.15 12.76 21.45
CA LEU A 212 19.21 12.39 20.51
C LEU A 212 18.97 13.07 19.16
N LYS A 213 19.97 13.71 18.56
CA LYS A 213 19.79 14.48 17.30
C LYS A 213 19.93 13.64 16.02
N SER A 214 20.34 12.37 16.13
CA SER A 214 20.53 11.44 15.02
C SER A 214 19.80 10.12 15.27
N PRO A 215 19.22 9.49 14.22
CA PRO A 215 18.60 8.19 14.35
C PRO A 215 19.68 7.12 14.64
N THR A 216 19.51 6.38 15.73
CA THR A 216 20.33 5.21 16.06
C THR A 216 19.69 3.95 15.49
N THR A 217 20.46 2.85 15.31
CA THR A 217 19.89 1.55 14.89
C THR A 217 18.80 1.04 15.84
N LEU A 218 18.92 1.37 17.13
CA LEU A 218 17.92 1.11 18.15
C LEU A 218 16.63 1.91 17.94
N SER A 219 16.72 3.19 17.56
CA SER A 219 15.54 4.01 17.26
C SER A 219 14.74 3.40 16.11
N GLY A 220 15.42 3.02 15.02
CA GLY A 220 14.78 2.38 13.87
C GLY A 220 14.11 1.05 14.24
N GLY A 221 14.76 0.21 15.06
CA GLY A 221 14.18 -1.03 15.57
C GLY A 221 12.97 -0.81 16.48
N ILE A 222 13.03 0.19 17.36
CA ILE A 222 11.92 0.56 18.25
C ILE A 222 10.72 1.04 17.42
N VAL A 223 10.91 1.95 16.44
CA VAL A 223 9.80 2.37 15.55
C VAL A 223 9.20 1.18 14.82
N ALA A 224 10.01 0.23 14.37
CA ALA A 224 9.48 -0.95 13.68
C ALA A 224 8.54 -1.77 14.58
N TRP A 225 8.92 -2.01 15.83
CA TRP A 225 8.06 -2.66 16.81
C TRP A 225 6.86 -1.80 17.19
N GLU A 226 7.02 -0.48 17.37
CA GLU A 226 5.92 0.43 17.67
C GLU A 226 4.88 0.49 16.55
N VAL A 227 5.31 0.54 15.28
CA VAL A 227 4.41 0.51 14.12
C VAL A 227 3.67 -0.82 14.04
N LEU A 228 4.35 -1.94 14.32
CA LEU A 228 3.71 -3.26 14.36
C LEU A 228 2.67 -3.35 15.50
N ILE A 229 3.04 -2.91 16.71
CA ILE A 229 2.13 -2.88 17.86
C ILE A 229 0.97 -1.92 17.60
N PHE A 230 1.21 -0.78 16.95
CA PHE A 230 0.17 0.16 16.54
C PHE A 230 -0.83 -0.50 15.58
N PHE A 231 -0.34 -1.25 14.58
CA PHE A 231 -1.21 -1.98 13.67
C PHE A 231 -2.05 -3.04 14.39
N LEU A 232 -1.44 -3.86 15.25
CA LEU A 232 -2.16 -4.87 16.06
C LEU A 232 -3.15 -4.23 17.04
N GLY A 233 -2.76 -3.13 17.67
CA GLY A 233 -3.63 -2.35 18.56
C GLY A 233 -4.80 -1.71 17.81
N SER A 234 -4.59 -1.29 16.56
CA SER A 234 -5.67 -0.77 15.70
C SER A 234 -6.67 -1.86 15.35
N LEU A 235 -6.22 -3.08 15.06
CA LEU A 235 -7.09 -4.25 14.87
C LEU A 235 -7.89 -4.57 16.14
N ALA A 236 -7.26 -4.51 17.31
CA ALA A 236 -7.95 -4.75 18.58
C ALA A 236 -8.99 -3.68 18.87
N LEU A 237 -8.65 -2.40 18.68
CA LEU A 237 -9.58 -1.28 18.86
C LEU A 237 -10.80 -1.42 17.94
N THR A 238 -10.58 -1.67 16.65
CA THR A 238 -11.67 -1.77 15.67
C THR A 238 -12.51 -3.01 15.90
N ALA A 239 -11.91 -4.15 16.29
CA ALA A 239 -12.65 -5.34 16.70
C ALA A 239 -13.54 -5.07 17.92
N CYS A 240 -13.04 -4.34 18.93
CA CYS A 240 -13.86 -3.92 20.07
C CYS A 240 -15.03 -3.04 19.63
N ILE A 241 -14.80 -2.08 18.73
CA ILE A 241 -15.86 -1.19 18.22
C ILE A 241 -16.92 -1.98 17.45
N VAL A 242 -16.52 -2.91 16.60
CA VAL A 242 -17.42 -3.68 15.72
C VAL A 242 -18.20 -4.75 16.49
N HIS A 243 -17.55 -5.51 17.38
CA HIS A 243 -18.21 -6.60 18.09
C HIS A 243 -18.94 -6.15 19.37
N ALA A 244 -18.58 -5.01 19.94
CA ALA A 244 -19.23 -4.49 21.14
C ALA A 244 -20.32 -3.45 20.85
N GLU A 245 -20.91 -3.41 19.67
CA GLU A 245 -21.97 -2.44 19.33
C GLU A 245 -23.16 -2.49 20.31
N GLU A 246 -23.67 -3.70 20.62
CA GLU A 246 -24.77 -3.87 21.59
C GLU A 246 -24.37 -3.44 23.02
N PRO A 247 -23.26 -3.95 23.60
CA PRO A 247 -22.75 -3.47 24.90
C PRO A 247 -22.48 -1.97 24.95
N LEU A 248 -21.97 -1.38 23.87
CA LEU A 248 -21.65 0.05 23.80
C LEU A 248 -22.93 0.90 23.75
N SER A 249 -23.95 0.44 23.02
CA SER A 249 -25.29 1.05 23.01
C SER A 249 -25.95 1.00 24.39
N ASN A 250 -25.80 -0.14 25.10
CA ASN A 250 -26.30 -0.33 26.45
C ASN A 250 -25.44 0.38 27.53
N SER A 251 -24.42 1.13 27.13
CA SER A 251 -23.49 1.84 28.03
C SER A 251 -22.80 0.93 29.05
N GLU A 252 -22.46 -0.31 28.65
CA GLU A 252 -21.74 -1.22 29.52
C GLU A 252 -20.33 -0.70 29.83
N PRO A 253 -19.95 -0.57 31.13
CA PRO A 253 -18.66 0.02 31.51
C PRO A 253 -17.44 -0.71 30.94
N LEU A 254 -17.53 -2.02 30.75
CA LEU A 254 -16.43 -2.84 30.24
C LEU A 254 -16.12 -2.53 28.78
N ALA A 255 -17.15 -2.40 27.94
CA ALA A 255 -17.01 -2.07 26.53
C ALA A 255 -16.43 -0.66 26.35
N ILE A 256 -16.95 0.30 27.12
CA ILE A 256 -16.44 1.68 27.12
C ILE A 256 -14.98 1.72 27.57
N PHE A 257 -14.64 1.03 28.67
CA PHE A 257 -13.27 0.96 29.16
C PHE A 257 -12.33 0.37 28.12
N GLY A 258 -12.71 -0.72 27.45
CA GLY A 258 -11.91 -1.33 26.39
C GLY A 258 -11.60 -0.39 25.23
N VAL A 259 -12.62 0.30 24.70
CA VAL A 259 -12.45 1.27 23.60
C VAL A 259 -11.56 2.44 24.03
N VAL A 260 -11.78 2.99 25.22
CA VAL A 260 -10.96 4.09 25.76
C VAL A 260 -9.51 3.64 25.99
N PHE A 261 -9.31 2.46 26.57
CA PHE A 261 -8.00 1.89 26.82
C PHE A 261 -7.19 1.73 25.54
N PHE A 262 -7.73 1.04 24.52
CA PHE A 262 -7.03 0.87 23.24
C PHE A 262 -6.80 2.21 22.53
N SER A 263 -7.77 3.13 22.58
CA SER A 263 -7.62 4.47 21.99
C SER A 263 -6.47 5.25 22.64
N VAL A 264 -6.38 5.24 23.98
CA VAL A 264 -5.30 5.88 24.73
C VAL A 264 -3.96 5.21 24.43
N CYS A 265 -3.90 3.86 24.37
CA CYS A 265 -2.69 3.14 23.99
C CYS A 265 -2.19 3.52 22.59
N LEU A 266 -3.08 3.60 21.59
CA LEU A 266 -2.71 4.02 20.24
C LEU A 266 -2.21 5.47 20.20
N LEU A 267 -2.84 6.38 20.95
CA LEU A 267 -2.38 7.76 21.07
C LEU A 267 -0.99 7.84 21.72
N LEU A 268 -0.74 7.06 22.77
CA LEU A 268 0.57 7.00 23.42
C LEU A 268 1.66 6.47 22.47
N ILE A 269 1.37 5.43 21.69
CA ILE A 269 2.30 4.90 20.69
C ILE A 269 2.55 5.95 19.59
N MET A 270 1.51 6.63 19.12
CA MET A 270 1.63 7.70 18.12
C MET A 270 2.51 8.85 18.62
N VAL A 271 2.33 9.26 19.87
CA VAL A 271 3.17 10.28 20.52
C VAL A 271 4.60 9.77 20.65
N SER A 272 4.81 8.52 21.06
CA SER A 272 6.12 7.89 21.16
C SER A 272 6.89 7.96 19.83
N ILE A 273 6.26 7.51 18.73
CA ILE A 273 6.81 7.62 17.38
C ILE A 273 7.14 9.08 17.02
N GLY A 274 6.24 10.01 17.37
CA GLY A 274 6.41 11.44 17.09
C GLY A 274 7.55 12.10 17.88
N LEU A 275 7.90 11.57 19.05
CA LEU A 275 9.02 12.04 19.86
C LEU A 275 10.37 11.54 19.34
N GLN A 276 10.39 10.52 18.49
CA GLN A 276 11.63 10.00 17.91
C GLN A 276 12.24 10.99 16.90
N SER A 277 13.55 10.89 16.72
CA SER A 277 14.28 11.83 15.87
C SER A 277 14.20 11.43 14.39
N PRO A 278 13.71 12.32 13.50
CA PRO A 278 13.54 11.99 12.09
C PRO A 278 14.90 11.86 11.38
N SER A 279 14.94 11.00 10.37
CA SER A 279 16.09 10.85 9.47
C SER A 279 16.38 12.13 8.69
N LYS A 280 17.67 12.41 8.46
CA LYS A 280 18.14 13.54 7.65
C LYS A 280 18.04 13.29 6.15
N LYS A 281 17.70 12.06 5.73
CA LYS A 281 17.58 11.70 4.32
C LYS A 281 16.46 12.51 3.64
N GLU A 282 16.79 13.16 2.53
CA GLU A 282 15.77 13.82 1.71
C GLU A 282 14.98 12.75 0.93
N LEU A 283 13.74 12.54 1.32
CA LEU A 283 12.80 11.71 0.57
C LEU A 283 12.25 12.49 -0.63
N SER A 284 12.11 11.82 -1.78
CA SER A 284 11.50 12.40 -2.99
C SER A 284 10.06 12.87 -2.77
N PHE A 285 9.35 12.26 -1.82
CA PHE A 285 8.00 12.64 -1.41
C PHE A 285 7.95 12.80 0.11
N LYS A 286 7.57 13.98 0.61
CA LYS A 286 7.42 14.28 2.03
C LYS A 286 5.94 14.37 2.37
N VAL A 287 5.49 13.55 3.31
CA VAL A 287 4.12 13.61 3.85
C VAL A 287 4.08 14.64 4.98
N PRO A 288 3.13 15.60 4.99
CA PRO A 288 2.95 16.51 6.11
C PRO A 288 2.35 15.79 7.33
N LEU A 289 2.57 16.33 8.53
CA LEU A 289 1.94 15.84 9.78
C LEU A 289 2.25 14.38 10.15
N VAL A 290 3.45 13.87 9.80
CA VAL A 290 3.95 12.58 10.30
C VAL A 290 4.29 12.73 11.80
N PRO A 291 3.88 11.81 12.68
CA PRO A 291 3.28 10.48 12.41
C PRO A 291 1.74 10.42 12.39
N VAL A 292 1.05 11.53 12.69
CA VAL A 292 -0.41 11.56 12.87
C VAL A 292 -1.16 11.11 11.62
N LEU A 293 -0.80 11.64 10.44
CA LEU A 293 -1.53 11.37 9.20
C LEU A 293 -1.42 9.89 8.76
N PRO A 294 -0.22 9.27 8.70
CA PRO A 294 -0.11 7.82 8.45
C PRO A 294 -0.79 6.96 9.52
N GLY A 295 -0.68 7.32 10.80
CA GLY A 295 -1.31 6.55 11.87
C GLY A 295 -2.85 6.58 11.81
N LEU A 296 -3.43 7.75 11.53
CA LEU A 296 -4.88 7.87 11.31
C LEU A 296 -5.32 7.09 10.07
N SER A 297 -4.53 7.09 9.00
CA SER A 297 -4.80 6.27 7.81
C SER A 297 -4.85 4.78 8.14
N VAL A 298 -3.92 4.26 8.93
CA VAL A 298 -3.94 2.84 9.35
C VAL A 298 -5.21 2.52 10.13
N VAL A 299 -5.58 3.34 11.13
CA VAL A 299 -6.79 3.10 11.93
C VAL A 299 -8.05 3.11 11.07
N VAL A 300 -8.19 4.09 10.18
CA VAL A 300 -9.35 4.19 9.27
C VAL A 300 -9.39 3.01 8.31
N ASN A 301 -8.26 2.63 7.71
CA ASN A 301 -8.22 1.51 6.77
C ASN A 301 -8.58 0.20 7.45
N VAL A 302 -7.99 -0.08 8.61
CA VAL A 302 -8.27 -1.28 9.40
C VAL A 302 -9.74 -1.30 9.85
N TYR A 303 -10.30 -0.15 10.22
CA TYR A 303 -11.73 -0.05 10.55
C TYR A 303 -12.63 -0.42 9.37
N LEU A 304 -12.36 0.14 8.18
CA LEU A 304 -13.12 -0.18 6.97
C LEU A 304 -12.97 -1.64 6.55
N MET A 305 -11.79 -2.24 6.75
CA MET A 305 -11.57 -3.67 6.49
C MET A 305 -12.41 -4.57 7.41
N MET A 306 -12.59 -4.19 8.68
CA MET A 306 -13.43 -4.94 9.62
C MET A 306 -14.93 -4.84 9.34
N MET A 307 -15.36 -3.86 8.53
CA MET A 307 -16.75 -3.70 8.09
C MET A 307 -17.12 -4.57 6.89
N LEU A 308 -16.13 -5.23 6.27
CA LEU A 308 -16.36 -6.15 5.15
C LEU A 308 -16.81 -7.53 5.65
N SER A 309 -17.50 -8.27 4.77
CA SER A 309 -18.04 -9.57 5.11
C SER A 309 -16.94 -10.62 5.39
N VAL A 310 -17.27 -11.63 6.20
CA VAL A 310 -16.36 -12.77 6.47
C VAL A 310 -16.01 -13.51 5.18
N GLU A 311 -16.93 -13.56 4.22
CA GLU A 311 -16.67 -14.18 2.90
C GLU A 311 -15.57 -13.46 2.13
N THR A 312 -15.55 -12.12 2.19
CA THR A 312 -14.49 -11.29 1.59
C THR A 312 -13.13 -11.66 2.16
N TRP A 313 -13.04 -11.87 3.48
CA TRP A 313 -11.81 -12.29 4.15
C TRP A 313 -11.36 -13.69 3.76
N ILE A 314 -12.30 -14.64 3.63
CA ILE A 314 -12.00 -16.00 3.16
C ILE A 314 -11.42 -15.95 1.75
N ARG A 315 -12.09 -15.25 0.83
CA ARG A 315 -11.64 -15.12 -0.57
C ARG A 315 -10.27 -14.45 -0.65
N PHE A 316 -10.10 -13.34 0.05
CA PHE A 316 -8.81 -12.65 0.16
C PHE A 316 -7.71 -13.58 0.70
N GLY A 317 -7.99 -14.34 1.75
CA GLY A 317 -7.06 -15.32 2.32
C GLY A 317 -6.65 -16.41 1.33
N VAL A 318 -7.59 -16.93 0.54
CA VAL A 318 -7.30 -17.92 -0.53
C VAL A 318 -6.37 -17.31 -1.59
N TRP A 319 -6.66 -16.09 -2.06
CA TRP A 319 -5.81 -15.41 -3.05
C TRP A 319 -4.42 -15.08 -2.52
N MET A 320 -4.33 -14.65 -1.26
CA MET A 320 -3.04 -14.45 -0.59
C MET A 320 -2.25 -15.75 -0.48
N ALA A 321 -2.91 -16.87 -0.15
CA ALA A 321 -2.26 -18.18 -0.10
C ALA A 321 -1.70 -18.58 -1.47
N ILE A 322 -2.46 -18.39 -2.55
CA ILE A 322 -2.00 -18.63 -3.93
C ILE A 322 -0.78 -17.73 -4.24
N GLY A 323 -0.85 -16.44 -3.92
CA GLY A 323 0.25 -15.49 -4.11
C GLY A 323 1.51 -15.90 -3.35
N PHE A 324 1.36 -16.32 -2.10
CA PHE A 324 2.47 -16.82 -1.29
C PHE A 324 3.05 -18.12 -1.85
N ILE A 325 2.24 -19.06 -2.33
CA ILE A 325 2.75 -20.28 -2.97
C ILE A 325 3.62 -19.93 -4.18
N ILE A 326 3.21 -18.96 -5.00
CA ILE A 326 3.99 -18.48 -6.14
C ILE A 326 5.29 -17.81 -5.65
N TYR A 327 5.20 -16.93 -4.64
CA TYR A 327 6.35 -16.21 -4.11
C TYR A 327 7.39 -17.13 -3.46
N PHE A 328 6.98 -18.00 -2.52
CA PHE A 328 7.88 -18.92 -1.83
C PHE A 328 8.40 -20.03 -2.75
N GLY A 329 7.56 -20.52 -3.69
CA GLY A 329 7.93 -21.58 -4.62
C GLY A 329 8.84 -21.10 -5.75
N TYR A 330 8.45 -20.03 -6.45
CA TYR A 330 9.19 -19.51 -7.60
C TYR A 330 10.09 -18.32 -7.24
N GLY A 331 9.55 -17.31 -6.56
CA GLY A 331 10.24 -16.04 -6.31
C GLY A 331 11.52 -16.21 -5.51
N ILE A 332 11.42 -16.80 -4.33
CA ILE A 332 12.58 -17.07 -3.46
C ILE A 332 13.57 -18.00 -4.17
N TRP A 333 13.10 -19.07 -4.80
CA TRP A 333 13.98 -19.98 -5.53
C TRP A 333 14.79 -19.26 -6.64
N GLN A 334 14.13 -18.34 -7.36
CA GLN A 334 14.76 -17.56 -8.42
C GLN A 334 15.80 -16.58 -7.87
N GLU A 335 15.53 -15.97 -6.72
CA GLU A 335 16.47 -15.11 -5.99
C GLU A 335 17.71 -15.90 -5.54
N TRP A 336 17.53 -17.06 -4.90
CA TRP A 336 18.65 -17.94 -4.51
C TRP A 336 19.50 -18.34 -5.72
N ARG A 337 18.87 -18.64 -6.86
CA ARG A 337 19.60 -18.98 -8.09
C ARG A 337 20.44 -17.81 -8.60
N LEU A 338 19.91 -16.59 -8.53
CA LEU A 338 20.61 -15.38 -8.97
C LEU A 338 21.80 -15.06 -8.05
N LEU A 339 21.59 -15.13 -6.73
CA LEU A 339 22.64 -14.91 -5.73
C LEU A 339 23.79 -15.92 -5.86
N ARG A 340 23.48 -17.20 -6.12
CA ARG A 340 24.51 -18.22 -6.40
C ARG A 340 25.31 -17.89 -7.65
N PHE A 341 24.66 -17.48 -8.72
CA PHE A 341 25.33 -17.08 -9.96
C PHE A 341 26.28 -15.88 -9.75
N ILE A 342 25.79 -14.82 -9.12
CA ILE A 342 26.59 -13.63 -8.79
C ILE A 342 27.77 -14.01 -7.87
N SER A 343 27.54 -14.86 -6.87
CA SER A 343 28.61 -15.32 -6.00
C SER A 343 29.66 -16.15 -6.74
N GLU A 344 29.28 -16.97 -7.71
CA GLU A 344 30.21 -17.75 -8.52
C GLU A 344 31.02 -16.86 -9.47
N GLU A 345 30.38 -15.89 -10.10
CA GLU A 345 31.01 -14.92 -10.99
C GLU A 345 32.02 -14.03 -10.25
N ASN A 346 31.64 -13.50 -9.09
CA ASN A 346 32.55 -12.75 -8.21
C ASN A 346 33.75 -13.60 -7.77
N ARG A 347 33.55 -14.90 -7.48
CA ARG A 347 34.65 -15.84 -7.18
C ARG A 347 35.53 -16.15 -8.38
N ARG A 348 35.03 -16.05 -9.62
CA ARG A 348 35.85 -16.19 -10.84
C ARG A 348 36.68 -14.94 -11.07
N ALA A 349 36.06 -13.76 -11.03
CA ALA A 349 36.75 -12.48 -11.17
C ALA A 349 37.87 -12.31 -10.11
N ALA A 350 37.60 -12.68 -8.85
CA ALA A 350 38.63 -12.64 -7.80
C ALA A 350 39.81 -13.58 -8.07
N ARG A 351 39.57 -14.75 -8.69
CA ARG A 351 40.64 -15.68 -9.09
C ARG A 351 41.48 -15.12 -10.24
N GLU A 352 40.84 -14.58 -11.28
CA GLU A 352 41.54 -13.97 -12.41
C GLU A 352 42.42 -12.78 -11.98
N ILE A 353 41.94 -11.94 -11.05
CA ILE A 353 42.73 -10.85 -10.48
C ILE A 353 43.95 -11.40 -9.73
N ASN A 354 43.76 -12.44 -8.90
CA ASN A 354 44.86 -13.04 -8.16
C ASN A 354 45.91 -13.69 -9.09
N ASP A 355 45.45 -14.33 -10.18
CA ASP A 355 46.32 -14.89 -11.20
C ASP A 355 47.11 -13.79 -11.94
N LEU A 356 46.48 -12.66 -12.27
CA LEU A 356 47.16 -11.49 -12.86
C LEU A 356 48.24 -10.90 -11.93
N PHE A 357 47.96 -10.81 -10.63
CA PHE A 357 48.96 -10.37 -9.63
C PHE A 357 50.12 -11.36 -9.49
N SER A 358 49.84 -12.66 -9.61
CA SER A 358 50.89 -13.70 -9.59
C SER A 358 51.80 -13.61 -10.81
N ILE A 359 51.22 -13.34 -12.00
CA ILE A 359 51.96 -13.16 -13.25
C ILE A 359 52.79 -11.87 -13.20
N SER A 360 52.23 -10.76 -12.71
CA SER A 360 52.96 -9.49 -12.53
C SER A 360 54.18 -9.62 -11.62
N LYS A 361 54.11 -10.43 -10.55
CA LYS A 361 55.27 -10.72 -9.68
C LYS A 361 56.32 -11.62 -10.32
N SER A 362 55.97 -12.36 -11.37
CA SER A 362 56.87 -13.29 -12.07
C SER A 362 57.57 -12.68 -13.29
N VAL A 363 57.15 -11.50 -13.77
CA VAL A 363 57.85 -10.79 -14.84
C VAL A 363 59.08 -10.09 -14.25
N PRO A 364 60.31 -10.49 -14.62
CA PRO A 364 61.51 -9.79 -14.17
C PRO A 364 61.51 -8.39 -14.78
N THR A 365 61.82 -7.39 -13.97
CA THR A 365 62.06 -6.00 -14.38
C THR A 365 63.25 -5.96 -15.36
N VAL A 366 63.02 -6.22 -16.65
CA VAL A 366 64.01 -6.00 -17.72
C VAL A 366 63.85 -4.56 -18.20
N LEU A 367 64.35 -3.61 -17.41
CA LEU A 367 64.71 -2.26 -17.84
C LEU A 367 65.74 -1.75 -16.82
N LYS A 368 67.00 -2.06 -17.10
CA LYS A 368 68.18 -1.41 -16.55
C LYS A 368 68.86 -0.66 -17.69
#